data_AF-A0A0B8QTK3-F1
#
_entry.id   AF-A0A0B8QTK3-F1
#
_cell.length_a   1.000
_cell.length_b   1.000
_cell.length_c   1.000
_cell.angle_alpha   90.00
_cell.angle_beta   90.00
_cell.angle_gamma   90.00
#
_symmetry.space_group_name_H-M   'P 1'
#
loop_
_entity.id
_entity.type
_entity.pdbx_description
1 polymer ?
#
loop_
_entity_poly.entity_id
_entity_poly.type
_entity_poly.pdbx_seq_one_letter_code
_entity_poly.pdbx_strand_id
1 'polypeptide(L)'
;MNPLTRRYWHWKLGQHKFQHLFTAPRCEEYVSIDCETTSLDPKRAELVTIAATKIVKNRVLVSQSIHLKLKAPSSLSEHSVKVHQIRHQDLGDGIEEKQALEQLLEFIGNRPIVGYHIRYDRQILSQACKKHLGSHYQILSSK
;
A
#
# COMPACT_ATOMS: atom_id res chain seq x y z
N MET A 1 7.48 3.95 13.46
CA MET A 1 7.72 5.42 13.36
C MET A 1 8.07 6.08 14.71
N ASN A 2 9.09 6.97 14.74
CA ASN A 2 9.46 7.76 15.93
C ASN A 2 8.46 8.93 16.16
N PRO A 3 8.13 9.29 17.41
CA PRO A 3 7.29 10.45 17.74
C PRO A 3 7.64 11.76 17.00
N LEU A 4 8.92 12.05 16.76
CA LEU A 4 9.37 13.27 16.06
C LEU A 4 8.95 13.27 14.59
N THR A 5 9.23 12.19 13.87
CA THR A 5 8.83 12.01 12.47
C THR A 5 7.33 12.10 12.31
N ARG A 6 6.58 11.53 13.27
CA ARG A 6 5.13 11.60 13.30
C ARG A 6 4.63 13.04 13.42
N ARG A 7 5.17 13.81 14.37
CA ARG A 7 4.76 15.20 14.61
C ARG A 7 5.11 16.11 13.43
N TYR A 8 6.27 15.89 12.80
CA TYR A 8 6.66 16.59 11.57
C TYR A 8 5.64 16.39 10.44
N TRP A 9 5.28 15.14 10.14
CA TRP A 9 4.34 14.85 9.05
C TRP A 9 2.91 15.32 9.35
N HIS A 10 2.47 15.19 10.60
CA HIS A 10 1.17 15.71 11.03
C HIS A 10 1.07 17.23 10.84
N TRP A 11 2.14 17.97 11.13
CA TRP A 11 2.21 19.41 10.89
C TRP A 11 2.31 19.74 9.39
N LYS A 12 3.21 19.07 8.67
CA LYS A 12 3.47 19.31 7.24
C LYS A 12 2.25 19.07 6.35
N LEU A 13 1.40 18.11 6.72
CA LEU A 13 0.19 17.80 5.96
C LEU A 13 -0.96 18.78 6.26
N GLY A 14 -0.90 19.58 7.34
CA GLY A 14 -1.93 20.56 7.64
C GLY A 14 -3.34 19.97 7.57
N GLN A 15 -4.25 20.56 6.78
CA GLN A 15 -5.64 20.08 6.62
C GLN A 15 -5.81 18.98 5.55
N HIS A 16 -4.73 18.32 5.12
CA HIS A 16 -4.82 17.27 4.12
C HIS A 16 -5.61 16.05 4.63
N LYS A 17 -6.42 15.39 3.80
CA LYS A 17 -7.28 14.24 4.17
C LYS A 17 -6.55 13.07 4.86
N PHE A 18 -5.23 12.97 4.67
CA PHE A 18 -4.37 11.92 5.22
C PHE A 18 -3.53 12.34 6.43
N GLN A 19 -3.74 13.54 6.98
CA GLN A 19 -3.06 13.98 8.20
C GLN A 19 -3.25 12.96 9.35
N HIS A 20 -4.46 12.41 9.45
CA HIS A 20 -4.85 11.47 10.50
C HIS A 20 -3.98 10.19 10.55
N LEU A 21 -3.35 9.81 9.44
CA LEU A 21 -2.45 8.65 9.35
C LEU A 21 -1.20 8.79 10.26
N PHE A 22 -0.90 10.03 10.68
CA PHE A 22 0.25 10.39 11.52
C PHE A 22 -0.19 10.78 12.94
N THR A 23 -1.35 10.34 13.39
CA THR A 23 -1.73 10.41 14.80
C THR A 23 -1.11 9.23 15.57
N ALA A 24 -1.15 9.28 16.91
CA ALA A 24 -0.68 8.14 17.70
C ALA A 24 -1.53 6.89 17.39
N PRO A 25 -0.91 5.76 16.99
CA PRO A 25 -1.65 4.53 16.74
C PRO A 25 -2.27 4.04 18.04
N ARG A 26 -3.37 3.29 17.92
CA ARG A 26 -3.87 2.48 19.05
C ARG A 26 -2.84 1.40 19.36
N CYS A 27 -2.63 1.13 20.65
CA CYS A 27 -1.81 0.01 21.06
C CYS A 27 -2.42 -1.30 20.51
N GLU A 28 -1.55 -2.24 20.13
CA GLU A 28 -1.92 -3.60 19.73
C GLU A 28 -2.69 -3.74 18.40
N GLU A 29 -2.82 -2.69 17.57
CA GLU A 29 -3.40 -2.81 16.23
C GLU A 29 -2.32 -2.64 15.14
N TYR A 30 -2.31 -3.56 14.17
CA TYR A 30 -1.39 -3.54 13.02
C TYR A 30 -2.15 -3.84 11.74
N VAL A 31 -1.54 -3.54 10.60
CA VAL A 31 -2.03 -3.97 9.29
C VAL A 31 -0.93 -4.74 8.58
N SER A 32 -1.20 -6.00 8.27
CA SER A 32 -0.37 -6.79 7.37
C SER A 32 -0.62 -6.32 5.94
N ILE A 33 0.44 -6.13 5.16
CA ILE A 33 0.35 -5.77 3.73
C ILE A 33 1.23 -6.73 2.92
N ASP A 34 0.72 -7.08 1.75
CA ASP A 34 1.40 -7.85 0.72
C ASP A 34 0.99 -7.31 -0.65
N CYS A 35 1.93 -7.19 -1.58
CA CYS A 35 1.68 -6.66 -2.92
C CYS A 35 2.27 -7.59 -3.99
N GLU A 36 1.45 -7.94 -4.98
CA GLU A 36 1.96 -8.56 -6.20
C GLU A 36 2.31 -7.49 -7.22
N THR A 37 3.43 -7.71 -7.92
CA THR A 37 3.97 -6.76 -8.89
C THR A 37 4.43 -7.45 -10.16
N THR A 38 4.62 -6.68 -11.23
CA THR A 38 5.09 -7.21 -12.52
C THR A 38 6.57 -7.61 -12.53
N SER A 39 7.37 -7.19 -11.55
CA SER A 39 8.82 -7.37 -11.49
C SER A 39 9.36 -7.28 -10.08
N LEU A 40 10.44 -8.01 -9.79
CA LEU A 40 11.17 -7.88 -8.52
C LEU A 40 12.12 -6.66 -8.47
N ASP A 41 12.33 -5.94 -9.58
CA ASP A 41 13.10 -4.69 -9.59
C ASP A 41 12.19 -3.50 -9.24
N PRO A 42 12.38 -2.83 -8.09
CA PRO A 42 11.53 -1.72 -7.67
C PRO A 42 11.52 -0.51 -8.61
N LYS A 43 12.48 -0.41 -9.53
CA LYS A 43 12.54 0.68 -10.52
C LYS A 43 11.60 0.48 -11.70
N ARG A 44 11.17 -0.76 -11.95
CA ARG A 44 10.38 -1.18 -13.11
C ARG A 44 9.09 -1.91 -12.71
N ALA A 45 8.97 -2.28 -11.45
CA ALA A 45 7.81 -2.95 -10.91
C ALA A 45 6.57 -2.05 -10.94
N GLU A 46 5.48 -2.65 -11.38
CA GLU A 46 4.15 -2.04 -11.38
C GLU A 46 3.23 -2.88 -10.49
N LEU A 47 2.35 -2.21 -9.75
CA LEU A 47 1.40 -2.88 -8.84
C LEU A 47 0.35 -3.64 -9.65
N VAL A 48 0.11 -4.90 -9.24
CA VAL A 48 -0.94 -5.73 -9.83
C VAL A 48 -2.04 -6.02 -8.82
N THR A 49 -1.66 -6.39 -7.59
CA THR A 49 -2.63 -6.53 -6.49
C THR A 49 -2.07 -5.96 -5.20
N ILE A 50 -2.99 -5.60 -4.30
CA ILE A 50 -2.69 -5.19 -2.94
C ILE A 50 -3.61 -5.96 -2.01
N ALA A 51 -3.02 -6.71 -1.08
CA ALA A 51 -3.73 -7.34 0.02
C ALA A 51 -3.38 -6.63 1.33
N ALA A 52 -4.39 -6.40 2.18
CA ALA A 52 -4.15 -5.92 3.53
C ALA A 52 -5.12 -6.53 4.54
N THR A 53 -4.63 -6.91 5.71
CA THR A 53 -5.44 -7.54 6.77
C THR A 53 -5.13 -6.92 8.12
N LYS A 54 -6.18 -6.61 8.89
CA LYS A 54 -6.00 -6.10 10.25
C LYS A 54 -5.56 -7.20 11.21
N ILE A 55 -4.62 -6.84 12.07
CA ILE A 55 -4.18 -7.64 13.20
C ILE A 55 -4.53 -6.84 14.46
N VAL A 56 -5.26 -7.47 15.38
CA VAL A 56 -5.61 -6.86 16.66
C VAL A 56 -5.13 -7.80 17.77
N LYS A 57 -4.30 -7.27 18.66
CA LYS A 57 -3.55 -8.05 19.64
C LYS A 57 -2.71 -9.10 18.92
N ASN A 58 -2.98 -10.37 19.16
CA ASN A 58 -2.30 -11.50 18.53
C ASN A 58 -3.26 -12.30 17.61
N ARG A 59 -4.22 -11.62 16.97
CA ARG A 59 -5.22 -12.24 16.10
C ARG A 59 -5.26 -11.57 14.74
N VAL A 60 -5.13 -12.37 13.69
CA VAL A 60 -5.36 -11.96 12.30
C VAL A 60 -6.87 -11.97 12.05
N LEU A 61 -7.45 -10.81 11.73
CA LEU A 61 -8.88 -10.68 11.50
C LEU A 61 -9.16 -10.81 10.00
N VAL A 62 -9.30 -12.04 9.51
CA VAL A 62 -9.51 -12.31 8.07
C VAL A 62 -10.78 -11.62 7.53
N SER A 63 -11.83 -11.52 8.34
CA SER A 63 -13.06 -10.78 8.00
C SER A 63 -12.84 -9.27 7.84
N GLN A 64 -11.72 -8.75 8.30
CA GLN A 64 -11.29 -7.36 8.12
C GLN A 64 -10.03 -7.34 7.24
N SER A 65 -10.22 -7.76 5.99
CA SER A 65 -9.21 -7.72 4.95
C SER A 65 -9.73 -7.02 3.71
N ILE A 66 -8.83 -6.40 2.97
CA ILE A 66 -9.07 -5.92 1.61
C ILE A 66 -8.16 -6.66 0.64
N HIS A 67 -8.68 -6.91 -0.55
CA HIS A 67 -7.94 -7.46 -1.67
C HIS A 67 -8.30 -6.65 -2.91
N LEU A 68 -7.37 -5.82 -3.35
CA LEU A 68 -7.55 -4.85 -4.43
C LEU A 68 -6.81 -5.37 -5.66
N LYS A 69 -7.53 -5.59 -6.76
CA LYS A 69 -6.96 -5.88 -8.07
C LYS A 69 -6.84 -4.57 -8.86
N LEU A 70 -5.65 -4.27 -9.37
CA LEU A 70 -5.41 -3.09 -10.17
C LEU A 70 -5.63 -3.39 -11.66
N LYS A 71 -5.99 -2.37 -12.43
CA LYS A 71 -5.97 -2.49 -13.89
C LYS A 71 -4.57 -2.80 -14.38
N ALA A 72 -4.47 -3.60 -15.44
CA ALA A 72 -3.19 -3.85 -16.08
C ALA A 72 -2.54 -2.52 -16.52
N PRO A 73 -1.30 -2.25 -16.13
CA PRO A 73 -0.51 -1.25 -16.82
C PRO A 73 -0.32 -1.65 -18.29
N SER A 74 -0.26 -0.66 -19.16
CA SER A 74 -0.09 -0.86 -20.61
C SER A 74 1.21 -1.59 -20.97
N SER A 75 2.19 -1.62 -20.06
CA SER A 75 3.50 -2.26 -20.16
C SER A 75 3.51 -3.76 -19.83
N LEU A 76 2.38 -4.32 -19.39
CA LEU A 76 2.30 -5.72 -18.96
C LEU A 76 2.34 -6.65 -20.19
N SER A 77 3.55 -7.08 -20.54
CA SER A 77 3.80 -8.01 -21.65
C SER A 77 3.56 -9.46 -21.25
N GLU A 78 3.28 -10.32 -22.24
CA GLU A 78 2.98 -11.77 -22.09
C GLU A 78 4.03 -12.56 -21.27
N HIS A 79 5.24 -12.04 -21.13
CA HIS A 79 6.30 -12.65 -20.33
C HIS A 79 6.09 -12.54 -18.80
N SER A 80 5.49 -11.44 -18.31
CA SER A 80 5.17 -11.27 -16.87
C SER A 80 3.97 -12.13 -16.45
N VAL A 81 3.07 -12.45 -17.38
CA VAL A 81 1.92 -13.36 -17.19
C VAL A 81 2.37 -14.77 -16.80
N LYS A 82 3.49 -15.24 -17.37
CA LYS A 82 4.03 -16.60 -17.11
C LYS A 82 4.62 -16.78 -15.72
N VAL A 83 5.13 -15.72 -15.09
CA VAL A 83 5.79 -15.80 -13.78
C VAL A 83 4.76 -15.74 -12.63
N HIS A 84 3.72 -14.91 -12.76
CA HIS A 84 2.76 -14.64 -11.67
C HIS A 84 1.39 -15.35 -11.83
N GLN A 85 1.19 -16.19 -12.84
CA GLN A 85 -0.08 -16.89 -13.13
C GLN A 85 -1.33 -15.98 -13.26
N ILE A 86 -1.14 -14.66 -13.43
CA ILE A 86 -2.22 -13.68 -13.54
C ILE A 86 -2.77 -13.76 -14.96
N ARG A 87 -3.99 -14.26 -15.12
CA ARG A 87 -4.61 -14.45 -16.45
C ARG A 87 -5.01 -13.09 -17.01
N HIS A 88 -4.92 -12.91 -18.33
CA HIS A 88 -5.40 -11.70 -19.02
C HIS A 88 -6.86 -11.31 -18.69
N GLN A 89 -7.67 -12.28 -18.24
CA GLN A 89 -9.07 -12.07 -17.85
C GLN A 89 -9.22 -11.33 -16.50
N ASP A 90 -8.21 -11.38 -15.62
CA ASP A 90 -8.21 -10.63 -14.35
C ASP A 90 -7.94 -9.13 -14.52
N LEU A 91 -7.58 -8.69 -15.74
CA LEU A 91 -7.06 -7.35 -16.03
C LEU A 91 -8.14 -6.35 -16.46
N GLY A 92 -9.33 -6.82 -16.84
CA GLY A 92 -10.43 -5.97 -17.36
C GLY A 92 -11.20 -5.20 -16.28
N ASP A 93 -11.34 -5.80 -15.10
CA ASP A 93 -12.23 -5.30 -14.02
C ASP A 93 -11.46 -4.67 -12.83
N GLY A 94 -10.16 -4.43 -12.99
CA GLY A 94 -9.34 -3.81 -11.95
C GLY A 94 -9.75 -2.36 -11.66
N ILE A 95 -9.44 -1.90 -10.44
CA ILE A 95 -9.58 -0.48 -10.09
C ILE A 95 -8.32 0.31 -10.49
N GLU A 96 -8.47 1.62 -10.67
CA GLU A 96 -7.34 2.50 -10.97
C GLU A 96 -6.31 2.50 -9.83
N GLU A 97 -5.02 2.60 -10.16
CA GLU A 97 -3.91 2.57 -9.18
C GLU A 97 -4.10 3.63 -8.08
N LYS A 98 -4.50 4.85 -8.46
CA LYS A 98 -4.81 5.92 -7.50
C LYS A 98 -5.93 5.53 -6.54
N GLN A 99 -7.02 4.95 -7.05
CA GLN A 99 -8.18 4.56 -6.24
C GLN A 99 -7.81 3.44 -5.26
N ALA A 100 -6.98 2.48 -5.70
CA ALA A 100 -6.48 1.41 -4.84
C ALA A 100 -5.64 1.96 -3.67
N LEU A 101 -4.75 2.91 -3.96
CA LEU A 101 -3.93 3.56 -2.95
C LEU A 101 -4.76 4.33 -1.93
N GLU A 102 -5.79 5.05 -2.36
CA GLU A 102 -6.68 5.78 -1.45
C GLU A 102 -7.44 4.83 -0.50
N GLN A 103 -7.99 3.73 -1.04
CA GLN A 103 -8.64 2.68 -0.23
C GLN A 103 -7.67 2.02 0.74
N LEU A 104 -6.45 1.72 0.30
CA LEU A 104 -5.41 1.15 1.15
C LEU A 104 -5.06 2.10 2.31
N LEU A 105 -4.83 3.39 2.02
CA LEU A 105 -4.45 4.38 3.02
C LEU A 105 -5.56 4.56 4.07
N GLU A 106 -6.82 4.58 3.64
CA GLU A 106 -7.98 4.62 4.54
C GLU A 106 -8.07 3.37 5.41
N PHE A 107 -7.87 2.18 4.83
CA PHE A 107 -7.88 0.92 5.55
C PHE A 107 -6.77 0.84 6.61
N ILE A 108 -5.55 1.26 6.27
CA ILE A 108 -4.40 1.29 7.19
C ILE A 108 -4.68 2.27 8.34
N GLY A 109 -5.11 3.48 8.01
CA GLY A 109 -5.26 4.55 8.99
C GLY A 109 -3.94 4.88 9.68
N ASN A 110 -3.99 5.14 10.99
CA ASN A 110 -2.80 5.46 11.78
C ASN A 110 -1.99 4.23 12.23
N ARG A 111 -2.42 3.01 11.90
CA ARG A 111 -1.79 1.76 12.35
C ARG A 111 -0.38 1.57 11.76
N PRO A 112 0.54 0.90 12.48
CA PRO A 112 1.78 0.40 11.92
C PRO A 112 1.52 -0.71 10.90
N ILE A 113 2.43 -0.82 9.93
CA ILE A 113 2.37 -1.81 8.85
C ILE A 113 3.36 -2.93 9.14
N VAL A 114 2.97 -4.16 8.85
CA VAL A 114 3.83 -5.35 8.95
C VAL A 114 3.71 -6.17 7.66
N GLY A 115 4.70 -7.02 7.39
CA GLY A 115 4.71 -7.90 6.23
C GLY A 115 6.04 -8.63 6.08
N TYR A 116 6.05 -9.69 5.28
CA TYR A 116 7.28 -10.41 4.96
C TYR A 116 8.07 -9.61 3.93
N HIS A 117 9.37 -9.37 4.17
CA HIS A 117 10.19 -8.49 3.32
C HIS A 117 9.60 -7.11 2.99
N ILE A 118 8.80 -6.55 3.91
CA ILE A 118 7.99 -5.31 3.76
C ILE A 118 8.74 -4.09 3.20
N ARG A 119 10.08 -4.08 3.23
CA ARG A 119 10.89 -3.03 2.60
C ARG A 119 10.60 -2.90 1.11
N TYR A 120 10.40 -4.02 0.42
CA TYR A 120 10.09 -4.04 -1.01
C TYR A 120 8.70 -3.41 -1.26
N ASP A 121 7.64 -3.95 -0.65
CA ASP A 121 6.27 -3.47 -0.80
C ASP A 121 6.15 -2.00 -0.44
N ARG A 122 6.78 -1.60 0.67
CA ARG A 122 6.83 -0.22 1.12
C ARG A 122 7.48 0.70 0.09
N GLN A 123 8.55 0.25 -0.57
CA GLN A 123 9.20 1.01 -1.61
C GLN A 123 8.30 1.16 -2.84
N ILE A 124 7.63 0.09 -3.28
CA ILE A 124 6.69 0.14 -4.40
C ILE A 124 5.53 1.09 -4.09
N LEU A 125 4.85 0.88 -2.96
CA LEU A 125 3.71 1.70 -2.55
C LEU A 125 4.12 3.17 -2.33
N SER A 126 5.33 3.43 -1.80
CA SER A 126 5.82 4.81 -1.65
C SER A 126 6.06 5.50 -3.00
N GLN A 127 6.50 4.76 -4.03
CA GLN A 127 6.64 5.29 -5.38
C GLN A 127 5.27 5.56 -6.02
N ALA A 128 4.34 4.61 -5.89
CA ALA A 128 2.99 4.74 -6.41
C ALA A 128 2.22 5.91 -5.74
N CYS A 129 2.32 6.06 -4.42
CA CYS A 129 1.80 7.21 -3.68
C CYS A 129 2.41 8.53 -4.15
N LYS A 130 3.74 8.57 -4.38
CA LYS A 130 4.40 9.78 -4.90
C LYS A 130 3.90 10.14 -6.30
N LYS A 131 3.70 9.16 -7.16
CA LYS A 131 3.20 9.31 -8.55
C LYS A 131 1.78 9.88 -8.59
N HIS A 132 0.86 9.35 -7.77
CA HIS A 132 -0.57 9.67 -7.87
C HIS A 132 -1.08 10.72 -6.90
N LEU A 133 -0.42 10.85 -5.75
CA LEU A 133 -0.88 11.69 -4.64
C LEU A 133 0.08 12.87 -4.39
N GLY A 134 1.33 12.81 -4.88
CA GLY A 134 2.30 13.91 -4.88
C GLY A 134 3.49 13.71 -3.94
N SER A 135 4.46 14.62 -3.98
CA SER A 135 5.75 14.52 -3.26
C SER A 135 5.64 14.57 -1.72
N HIS A 136 4.49 15.02 -1.19
CA HIS A 136 4.19 14.99 0.25
C HIS A 136 3.87 13.57 0.77
N TYR A 137 3.84 12.56 -0.11
CA TYR A 137 3.33 11.23 0.19
C TYR A 137 4.40 10.15 0.42
N GLN A 138 5.48 10.49 1.12
CA GLN A 138 6.37 9.47 1.73
C GLN A 138 5.73 8.78 2.95
N ILE A 139 4.39 8.72 2.99
CA ILE A 139 3.58 8.25 4.13
C ILE A 139 4.01 6.86 4.57
N LEU A 140 4.20 5.98 3.60
CA LEU A 140 4.53 4.59 3.86
C LEU A 140 6.01 4.39 4.16
N SER A 141 6.91 5.21 3.61
CA SER A 141 8.35 5.17 3.94
C SER A 141 8.64 5.47 5.42
N SER A 142 7.75 6.21 6.09
CA SER A 142 7.90 6.63 7.49
C SER A 142 7.15 5.78 8.52
N LYS A 143 6.22 4.91 8.09
CA LYS A 143 5.52 3.97 8.98
C LYS A 143 6.44 2.79 9.32
#